data_AF-A0AB73JHG8-F1
#
_entry.id   AF-A0AB73JHG8-F1
#
_cell.length_a   1.000
_cell.length_b   1.000
_cell.length_c   1.000
_cell.angle_alpha   90.00
_cell.angle_beta   90.00
_cell.angle_gamma   90.00
#
_symmetry.space_group_name_H-M   'P 1'
#
loop_
_entity.id
_entity.type
_entity.pdbx_description
1 polymer ?
#
loop_
_entity_poly.entity_id
_entity_poly.type
_entity_poly.pdbx_seq_one_letter_code
_entity_poly.pdbx_strand_id
1 'polypeptide(L)' 'MKRHTFYQGNDFYILKVTQDLFGCTGVHIYKNNSYVGMVDTADETDFLSIEKRILTDKDYVYSSELMA' A
#
# COMPACT_ATOMS: atom_id res chain seq x y z
N MET A 1 -0.35 -14.89 4.78
CA MET A 1 -0.20 -13.53 4.22
C MET A 1 -0.42 -12.51 5.32
N LYS A 2 0.58 -11.68 5.61
CA LYS A 2 0.45 -10.57 6.57
C LYS A 2 -0.31 -9.42 5.92
N ARG A 3 -1.17 -8.77 6.71
CA ARG A 3 -1.97 -7.61 6.30
C ARG A 3 -2.01 -6.58 7.42
N HIS A 4 -2.15 -5.33 7.05
CA HIS A 4 -2.37 -4.21 7.97
C HIS A 4 -3.54 -3.37 7.48
N THR A 5 -4.35 -2.85 8.40
CA THR A 5 -5.58 -2.14 8.06
C THR A 5 -5.73 -0.91 8.95
N PHE A 6 -6.11 0.21 8.36
CA PHE A 6 -6.30 1.47 9.09
C PHE A 6 -7.38 2.33 8.40
N TYR A 7 -7.83 3.37 9.10
CA TYR A 7 -8.78 4.34 8.58
C TYR A 7 -8.11 5.71 8.43
N GLN A 8 -8.49 6.44 7.37
CA GLN A 8 -8.18 7.85 7.20
C GLN A 8 -9.49 8.59 6.89
N GLY A 9 -10.07 9.23 7.90
CA GLY A 9 -11.43 9.78 7.78
C GLY A 9 -12.46 8.68 7.53
N ASN A 10 -13.20 8.76 6.42
CA ASN A 10 -14.20 7.76 6.02
C ASN A 10 -13.65 6.65 5.13
N ASP A 11 -12.37 6.71 4.75
CA ASP A 11 -11.76 5.74 3.86
C ASP A 11 -11.07 4.62 4.64
N PHE A 12 -11.33 3.37 4.24
CA PHE A 12 -10.71 2.18 4.82
C PHE A 12 -9.57 1.69 3.94
N TYR A 13 -8.38 1.53 4.52
CA TYR A 13 -7.18 1.08 3.81
C TYR A 13 -6.74 -0.32 4.24
N ILE A 14 -6.24 -1.10 3.28
CA ILE A 14 -5.63 -2.42 3.50
C ILE A 14 -4.27 -2.44 2.82
N LEU A 15 -3.22 -2.70 3.60
CA LEU A 15 -1.88 -3.00 3.11
C LEU A 15 -1.70 -4.53 3.12
N LYS A 16 -1.27 -5.09 2.01
CA LYS A 16 -1.10 -6.54 1.85
C LYS A 16 0.24 -6.84 1.21
N VAL A 17 1.09 -7.61 1.90
CA VAL A 17 2.33 -8.11 1.30
C VAL A 17 1.96 -9.08 0.17
N THR A 18 2.51 -8.83 -1.02
CA THR A 18 2.45 -9.72 -2.18
C THR A 18 3.86 -10.05 -2.62
N GLN A 19 4.01 -11.16 -3.31
CA GLN A 19 5.25 -11.55 -3.94
C GLN A 19 4.93 -11.84 -5.40
N ASP A 20 5.67 -11.19 -6.29
CA ASP A 20 5.57 -11.46 -7.72
C ASP A 20 6.23 -12.81 -8.09
N LEU A 21 5.95 -13.30 -9.30
CA LEU A 21 6.54 -14.52 -9.88
C LEU A 21 8.08 -14.50 -9.91
N PHE A 22 8.71 -13.32 -9.93
CA PHE A 22 10.17 -13.17 -9.86
C PHE A 22 10.73 -13.17 -8.43
N GLY A 23 9.89 -13.33 -7.41
CA GLY A 23 10.28 -13.36 -6.00
C GLY A 23 10.42 -11.99 -5.35
N CYS A 24 10.15 -10.90 -6.08
CA CYS A 24 10.12 -9.55 -5.55
C CYS A 24 8.91 -9.38 -4.61
N THR A 25 9.18 -8.96 -3.38
CA THR A 25 8.15 -8.64 -2.39
C THR A 25 7.71 -7.19 -2.54
N GLY A 26 6.41 -6.94 -2.46
CA GLY A 26 5.84 -5.59 -2.47
C GLY A 26 4.61 -5.50 -1.59
N VAL A 27 4.17 -4.27 -1.31
CA VAL A 27 2.95 -4.02 -0.53
C VAL A 27 1.87 -3.45 -1.43
N HIS A 28 0.82 -4.22 -1.68
CA HIS A 28 -0.37 -3.72 -2.35
C HIS A 28 -1.22 -2.91 -1.39
N ILE A 29 -1.75 -1.80 -1.89
CA ILE A 29 -2.61 -0.87 -1.17
C ILE A 29 -4.01 -0.96 -1.76
N TYR A 30 -5.00 -1.19 -0.89
CA TYR A 30 -6.40 -1.16 -1.25
C TYR A 30 -7.11 -0.06 -0.46
N LYS A 31 -7.99 0.67 -1.12
CA LYS A 31 -8.87 1.69 -0.54
C LYS A 31 -10.32 1.28 -0.76
N ASN A 32 -11.10 1.15 0.31
CA ASN A 32 -12.49 0.68 0.26
C ASN A 32 -12.65 -0.59 -0.58
N ASN A 33 -11.77 -1.57 -0.34
CA ASN A 33 -11.67 -2.84 -1.09
C ASN A 33 -11.24 -2.75 -2.56
N SER A 34 -10.95 -1.57 -3.10
CA SER A 34 -10.44 -1.39 -4.47
C SER A 34 -8.93 -1.24 -4.46
N TYR A 35 -8.22 -1.91 -5.37
CA TYR A 35 -6.78 -1.75 -5.54
C TYR A 35 -6.47 -0.33 -6.03
N VAL A 36 -5.51 0.34 -5.39
CA VAL A 36 -5.15 1.73 -5.73
C VAL A 36 -3.67 1.89 -6.07
N GLY A 37 -2.81 0.96 -5.69
CA GLY A 37 -1.39 1.01 -6.02
C GLY A 37 -0.58 -0.01 -5.23
N MET A 38 0.73 0.01 -5.45
CA MET A 38 1.67 -0.82 -4.71
C MET A 38 2.93 -0.03 -4.35
N VAL A 39 3.65 -0.52 -3.35
CA VAL A 39 5.00 -0.08 -3.03
C VAL A 39 5.93 -1.26 -3.28
N ASP A 40 6.77 -1.14 -4.31
CA ASP A 40 7.77 -2.15 -4.65
C ASP A 40 8.81 -2.29 -3.55
N THR A 41 9.37 -3.49 -3.41
CA THR A 41 10.44 -3.84 -2.46
C THR A 41 10.11 -3.63 -0.98
N ALA A 42 8.84 -3.34 -0.65
CA ALA A 42 8.37 -3.18 0.71
C ALA A 42 7.81 -4.49 1.29
N ASP A 43 7.89 -4.64 2.61
CA ASP A 43 7.34 -5.79 3.34
C ASP A 43 6.52 -5.36 4.56
N GLU A 44 6.11 -6.32 5.41
CA GLU A 44 5.28 -6.02 6.58
C GLU A 44 5.93 -5.05 7.58
N THR A 45 7.26 -4.92 7.58
CA THR A 45 7.98 -4.02 8.47
C THR A 45 7.79 -2.56 8.06
N ASP A 46 7.47 -2.30 6.79
CA ASP A 46 7.21 -0.98 6.22
C ASP A 46 5.78 -0.48 6.41
N PHE A 47 4.86 -1.33 6.89
CA PHE A 47 3.44 -0.99 7.01
C PHE A 47 3.19 0.32 7.75
N LEU A 48 3.87 0.55 8.87
CA LEU A 48 3.72 1.79 9.66
C LEU A 48 4.26 3.02 8.94
N SER A 49 5.33 2.85 8.15
CA SER A 49 5.90 3.93 7.35
C SER A 49 4.98 4.29 6.19
N ILE A 50 4.41 3.29 5.51
CA ILE A 50 3.43 3.45 4.43
C ILE A 50 2.16 4.13 4.96
N GLU A 51 1.61 3.66 6.08
CA GLU A 51 0.46 4.29 6.73
C GLU A 51 0.72 5.76 7.04
N LYS A 52 1.83 6.08 7.73
CA LYS A 52 2.18 7.49 8.03
C LYS A 52 2.24 8.35 6.78
N ARG A 53 2.75 7.80 5.68
CA ARG A 53 2.86 8.51 4.41
C ARG A 53 1.49 8.77 3.78
N ILE A 54 0.61 7.77 3.75
CA ILE A 54 -0.79 7.90 3.30
C ILE A 54 -1.56 8.92 4.17
N LEU A 55 -1.33 8.89 5.49
CA LEU A 55 -1.96 9.83 6.42
C LEU A 55 -1.50 11.28 6.20
N THR A 56 -0.25 11.47 5.77
CA THR A 56 0.36 12.80 5.53
C THR A 56 0.07 13.32 4.12
N ASP A 57 0.06 12.43 3.13
CA ASP A 57 -0.10 12.72 1.71
C ASP A 57 -1.16 11.78 1.12
N LYS A 58 -2.34 12.33 0.82
CA LYS A 58 -3.47 11.59 0.25
C LYS A 58 -3.23 11.12 -1.17
N ASP A 59 -2.32 11.76 -1.89
CA ASP A 59 -1.97 11.48 -3.28
C ASP A 59 -0.76 10.55 -3.40
N TYR A 60 -0.13 10.18 -2.28
CA TYR A 60 1.00 9.26 -2.22
C TYR A 60 0.76 7.95 -2.98
N VAL A 61 -0.45 7.39 -2.86
CA VAL A 61 -0.81 6.12 -3.51
C VAL A 61 -1.03 6.28 -5.01
N TYR A 62 -1.34 7.49 -5.47
CA TYR A 62 -1.59 7.80 -6.88
C TYR A 62 -0.37 8.40 -7.60
N SER A 63 0.64 8.88 -6.85
CA SER A 63 1.84 9.53 -7.40
C SER A 63 2.98 8.58 -7.74
N SER A 64 2.98 7.36 -7.20
CA SER A 64 4.02 6.37 -7.48
C SER A 64 3.57 5.45 -8.62
N GLU A 65 3.91 5.88 -9.84
CA GLU A 65 4.06 5.05 -11.05
C GLU A 65 2.79 4.65 -11.83
N LEU A 66 2.17 5.64 -12.47
CA LEU A 66 1.74 5.49 -13.88
C LEU A 66 2.97 5.68 -14.78
N MET A 67 3.91 4.73 -14.80
CA MET A 67 4.80 4.62 -15.96
C MET A 67 4.08 3.80 -17.03
N ALA A 68 3.70 4.50 -18.10
CA ALA A 68 3.15 3.96 -19.33
C ALA A 68 4.17 3.10 -20.10
#